data_AF-A0A5N6ATD7-F1
#
_entry.id   AF-A0A5N6ATD7-F1
#
_cell.length_a   1.000
_cell.length_b   1.000
_cell.length_c   1.000
_cell.angle_alpha   90.00
_cell.angle_beta   90.00
_cell.angle_gamma   90.00
#
_symmetry.space_group_name_H-M   'P 1'
#
loop_
_entity.id
_entity.type
_entity.pdbx_description
1 polymer ?
#
loop_
_entity_poly.entity_id
_entity_poly.type
_entity_poly.pdbx_seq_one_letter_code
_entity_poly.pdbx_strand_id
1 'polypeptide(L)'
;MSTHGTIGRPAPYGPRRHHQLRAIDPRTEVAPSHRPVGRRQSRQEQNRTRKLQLIPEAMARSHMEERTREATSHRMAGRLADAQRQARRSERLQRRAERASRRARRALARAVMQ
;
A
#
# COMPACT_ATOMS: atom_id res chain seq x y z
N MET A 1 41.34 19.99 -22.63
CA MET A 1 39.95 19.52 -22.90
C MET A 1 39.09 19.78 -21.68
N SER A 2 38.04 20.59 -21.79
CA SER A 2 37.18 20.98 -20.67
C SER A 2 35.81 20.34 -20.81
N THR A 3 35.65 19.10 -20.34
CA THR A 3 34.39 18.35 -20.42
C THR A 3 33.56 18.54 -19.14
N HIS A 4 32.26 18.76 -19.27
CA HIS A 4 31.31 18.91 -18.16
C HIS A 4 30.65 17.55 -17.85
N GLY A 5 30.17 17.37 -16.61
CA GLY A 5 29.44 16.14 -16.21
C GLY A 5 30.23 15.16 -15.35
N THR A 6 31.40 15.55 -14.85
CA THR A 6 32.15 14.79 -13.83
C THR A 6 31.73 15.22 -12.43
N ILE A 7 32.03 14.37 -11.43
CA ILE A 7 31.66 14.60 -10.03
C ILE A 7 32.20 15.94 -9.50
N GLY A 8 33.39 16.36 -9.96
CA GLY A 8 33.97 17.67 -9.60
C GLY A 8 33.43 18.87 -10.39
N ARG A 9 32.70 18.64 -11.49
CA ARG A 9 32.13 19.72 -12.33
C ARG A 9 30.78 19.29 -12.92
N PRO A 10 29.73 19.21 -12.09
CA PRO A 10 28.41 18.78 -12.53
C PRO A 10 27.86 19.74 -13.60
N ALA A 11 27.18 19.17 -14.60
CA ALA A 11 26.54 19.97 -15.64
C ALA A 11 25.39 20.80 -15.04
N PRO A 12 25.17 22.05 -15.50
CA PRO A 12 24.06 22.86 -15.00
C PRO A 12 22.73 22.23 -15.41
N TYR A 13 22.00 21.67 -14.45
CA TYR A 13 20.63 21.22 -14.66
C TYR A 13 19.67 22.36 -14.34
N GLY A 14 19.06 22.91 -15.39
CA GLY A 14 18.05 23.94 -15.29
C GLY A 14 17.77 24.56 -16.66
N PRO A 15 16.57 25.11 -16.90
CA PRO A 15 16.29 25.80 -18.14
C PRO A 15 17.27 26.97 -18.29
N ARG A 16 18.08 26.95 -19.35
CA ARG A 16 19.00 28.05 -19.67
C ARG A 16 18.14 29.29 -19.97
N ARG A 17 18.33 30.36 -19.20
CA ARG A 17 17.73 31.66 -19.54
C ARG A 17 18.40 32.11 -20.84
N HIS A 18 17.67 32.15 -21.94
CA HIS A 18 18.14 32.73 -23.19
C HIS A 18 18.33 34.25 -22.98
N HIS A 19 19.55 34.72 -22.73
CA HIS A 19 19.89 36.14 -22.86
C HIS A 19 20.20 36.42 -24.33
N GLN A 20 19.15 36.33 -25.15
CA GLN A 20 19.13 36.93 -26.47
C GLN A 20 17.77 37.58 -26.61
N LEU A 21 17.65 38.81 -26.08
CA LEU A 21 16.68 39.74 -26.62
C LEU A 21 17.23 40.12 -28.01
N ARG A 22 16.95 39.28 -29.01
CA ARG A 22 17.02 39.72 -30.40
C ARG A 22 15.93 40.76 -30.52
N ALA A 23 16.28 42.00 -30.80
CA ALA A 23 15.31 42.98 -31.26
C ALA A 23 14.69 42.39 -32.55
N ILE A 24 13.42 42.02 -32.46
CA ILE A 24 12.66 41.49 -33.58
C ILE A 24 12.32 42.72 -34.45
N ASP A 25 12.99 42.85 -35.59
CA ASP A 25 12.56 43.79 -36.63
C ASP A 25 11.18 43.35 -37.14
N PRO A 26 10.16 44.24 -37.17
CA PRO A 26 8.76 43.86 -37.35
C PRO A 26 8.39 43.48 -38.80
N ARG A 27 9.33 43.05 -39.65
CA ARG A 27 9.07 42.85 -41.10
C ARG A 27 9.27 41.45 -41.66
N THR A 28 9.70 40.45 -40.89
CA THR A 28 9.88 39.12 -41.48
C THR A 28 9.71 37.96 -40.49
N GLU A 29 8.48 37.65 -40.08
CA GLU A 29 8.18 36.35 -39.46
C GLU A 29 6.82 35.80 -39.95
N VAL A 30 6.85 35.06 -41.06
CA VAL A 30 5.83 34.06 -41.36
C VAL A 30 6.43 32.68 -41.08
N ALA A 31 6.40 32.30 -39.80
CA ALA A 31 6.46 30.91 -39.37
C ALA A 31 5.84 30.78 -37.96
N PRO A 32 4.51 30.57 -37.84
CA PRO A 32 3.91 30.40 -36.53
C PRO A 32 4.20 28.99 -36.03
N SER A 33 5.26 28.84 -35.23
CA SER A 33 5.36 27.69 -34.31
C SER A 33 4.40 27.90 -33.14
N HIS A 34 3.11 27.85 -33.44
CA HIS A 34 2.02 28.04 -32.49
C HIS A 34 1.89 26.79 -31.62
N ARG A 35 2.75 26.65 -30.61
CA ARG A 35 2.49 25.70 -29.52
C ARG A 35 1.49 26.39 -28.58
N PRO A 36 0.26 25.88 -28.43
CA PRO A 36 -0.80 26.61 -27.74
C PRO A 36 -0.44 26.81 -26.27
N VAL A 37 -0.14 28.05 -25.89
CA VAL A 37 0.16 28.47 -24.52
C VAL A 37 -0.96 28.04 -23.55
N GLY A 38 -2.22 28.05 -24.03
CA GLY A 38 -3.39 27.59 -23.27
C GLY A 38 -3.35 26.12 -22.84
N ARG A 39 -2.67 25.22 -23.58
CA ARG A 39 -2.58 23.79 -23.21
C ARG A 39 -1.62 23.54 -22.05
N ARG A 40 -0.64 24.43 -21.83
CA ARG A 40 0.26 24.36 -20.66
C ARG A 40 -0.41 24.93 -19.41
N GLN A 41 -1.14 26.04 -19.55
CA GLN A 41 -1.88 26.67 -18.45
C GLN A 41 -2.98 25.76 -17.90
N SER A 42 -3.79 25.14 -18.78
CA SER A 42 -4.85 24.22 -18.34
C SER A 42 -4.31 22.99 -17.60
N ARG A 43 -3.21 22.40 -18.07
CA ARG A 43 -2.53 21.29 -17.36
C ARG A 43 -1.96 21.74 -16.02
N GLN A 44 -1.51 22.98 -15.90
CA GLN A 44 -0.93 23.51 -14.67
C GLN A 44 -2.01 23.82 -13.62
N GLU A 45 -3.16 24.34 -14.04
CA GLU A 45 -4.34 24.55 -13.20
C GLU A 45 -4.94 23.22 -12.73
N GLN A 46 -5.11 22.25 -13.64
CA GLN A 46 -5.56 20.90 -13.30
C GLN A 46 -4.59 20.19 -12.34
N ASN A 47 -3.28 20.38 -12.49
CA ASN A 47 -2.31 19.84 -11.54
C ASN A 47 -2.35 20.55 -10.18
N ARG A 48 -2.65 21.86 -10.14
CA ARG A 48 -2.81 22.61 -8.88
C ARG A 48 -4.04 22.13 -8.11
N THR A 49 -5.18 22.02 -8.76
CA THR A 49 -6.41 21.50 -8.12
C THR A 49 -6.22 20.06 -7.66
N ARG A 50 -5.61 19.21 -8.49
CA ARG A 50 -5.32 17.81 -8.14
C ARG A 50 -4.34 17.68 -6.97
N LYS A 51 -3.32 18.55 -6.87
CA LYS A 51 -2.39 18.56 -5.72
C LYS A 51 -3.05 19.05 -4.44
N LEU A 52 -3.91 20.06 -4.53
CA LEU A 52 -4.63 20.59 -3.37
C LEU A 52 -5.66 19.59 -2.82
N GLN A 53 -6.26 18.76 -3.69
CA GLN A 53 -7.19 17.70 -3.32
C GLN A 53 -6.51 16.41 -2.84
N LEU A 54 -5.21 16.25 -3.09
CA LEU A 54 -4.47 15.03 -2.74
C LEU A 54 -4.32 14.84 -1.24
N ILE A 55 -4.16 15.92 -0.46
CA ILE A 55 -3.97 15.86 0.98
C ILE A 55 -5.26 15.41 1.70
N PRO A 56 -6.44 16.03 1.44
CA PRO A 56 -7.71 15.54 1.99
C PRO A 56 -8.03 14.10 1.58
N GLU A 57 -7.76 13.74 0.33
CA GLU A 57 -8.03 12.39 -0.19
C GLU A 57 -7.11 11.35 0.47
N ALA A 58 -5.82 11.64 0.61
CA ALA A 58 -4.87 10.77 1.30
C ALA A 58 -5.25 10.57 2.78
N MET A 59 -5.70 11.64 3.44
CA MET A 59 -6.17 11.59 4.83
C MET A 59 -7.45 10.73 4.96
N ALA A 60 -8.42 10.91 4.06
CA ALA A 60 -9.62 10.09 4.03
C ALA A 60 -9.32 8.61 3.76
N ARG A 61 -8.39 8.30 2.84
CA ARG A 61 -7.93 6.92 2.58
C ARG A 61 -7.26 6.31 3.81
N SER A 62 -6.37 7.04 4.48
CA SER A 62 -5.72 6.58 5.72
C SER A 62 -6.76 6.25 6.80
N HIS A 63 -7.76 7.12 6.98
CA HIS A 63 -8.81 6.88 7.97
C HIS A 63 -9.65 5.65 7.63
N MET A 64 -10.01 5.46 6.35
CA MET A 64 -10.72 4.25 5.91
C MET A 64 -9.88 2.98 6.07
N GLU A 65 -8.57 3.05 5.81
CA GLU A 65 -7.65 1.94 6.08
C GLU A 65 -7.60 1.57 7.57
N GLU A 66 -7.60 2.55 8.46
CA GLU A 66 -7.64 2.31 9.91
C GLU A 66 -8.94 1.60 10.32
N ARG A 67 -10.10 2.08 9.86
CA ARG A 67 -11.41 1.48 10.14
C ARG A 67 -11.51 0.04 9.61
N THR A 68 -10.93 -0.24 8.46
CA THR A 68 -10.88 -1.61 7.91
C THR A 68 -9.96 -2.52 8.72
N ARG A 69 -8.82 -2.03 9.21
CA ARG A 69 -7.91 -2.79 10.10
C ARG A 69 -8.57 -3.09 11.45
N GLU A 70 -9.29 -2.15 12.04
CA GLU A 70 -10.07 -2.39 13.27
C GLU A 70 -11.11 -3.50 13.06
N ALA A 71 -11.89 -3.41 11.98
CA ALA A 71 -12.91 -4.40 11.67
C ALA A 71 -12.34 -5.80 11.42
N THR A 72 -11.18 -5.93 10.77
CA THR A 72 -10.52 -7.22 10.58
C THR A 72 -9.95 -7.77 11.89
N SER A 73 -9.37 -6.92 12.74
CA SER A 73 -8.90 -7.30 14.08
C SER A 73 -10.03 -7.89 14.93
N HIS A 74 -11.19 -7.23 14.99
CA HIS A 74 -12.34 -7.75 15.72
C HIS A 74 -12.85 -9.09 15.19
N ARG A 75 -12.89 -9.28 13.86
CA ARG A 75 -13.26 -10.57 13.25
C ARG A 75 -12.25 -11.67 13.60
N MET A 76 -10.96 -11.37 13.61
CA MET A 76 -9.91 -12.32 13.98
C MET A 76 -10.01 -12.72 15.46
N ALA A 77 -10.23 -11.75 16.35
CA ALA A 77 -10.40 -12.01 17.77
C ALA A 77 -11.57 -12.97 18.04
N GLY A 78 -12.71 -12.78 17.37
CA GLY A 78 -13.86 -13.70 17.45
C GLY A 78 -13.51 -15.12 17.00
N ARG A 79 -12.87 -15.25 15.83
CA ARG A 79 -12.44 -16.55 15.29
C ARG A 79 -11.46 -17.28 16.22
N LEU A 80 -10.52 -16.57 16.84
CA LEU A 80 -9.57 -17.15 17.79
C LEU A 80 -10.27 -17.66 19.06
N ALA A 81 -11.22 -16.90 19.60
CA ALA A 81 -12.00 -17.32 20.77
C ALA A 81 -12.81 -18.60 20.48
N ASP A 82 -13.41 -18.70 19.30
CA ASP A 82 -14.15 -19.89 18.87
C ASP A 82 -13.22 -21.09 18.67
N ALA A 83 -12.06 -20.90 18.02
CA ALA A 83 -11.06 -21.94 17.85
C ALA A 83 -10.57 -22.49 19.21
N GLN A 84 -10.30 -21.61 20.18
CA GLN A 84 -9.91 -22.01 21.54
C GLN A 84 -11.01 -22.82 22.24
N ARG A 85 -12.28 -22.42 22.11
CA ARG A 85 -13.41 -23.19 22.66
C ARG A 85 -13.49 -24.59 22.05
N GLN A 86 -13.33 -24.70 20.74
CA GLN A 86 -13.35 -25.99 20.03
C GLN A 86 -12.19 -26.88 20.46
N ALA A 87 -10.97 -26.33 20.56
CA ALA A 87 -9.79 -27.06 21.03
C ALA A 87 -9.97 -27.62 22.45
N ARG A 88 -10.52 -26.83 23.38
CA ARG A 88 -10.83 -27.32 24.74
C ARG A 88 -11.87 -28.43 24.72
N ARG A 89 -12.87 -28.35 23.84
CA ARG A 89 -13.91 -29.38 23.71
C ARG A 89 -13.34 -30.68 23.15
N SER A 90 -12.49 -30.61 22.12
CA SER A 90 -11.85 -31.78 21.53
C SER A 90 -10.90 -32.47 22.53
N GLU A 91 -10.11 -31.70 23.27
CA GLU A 91 -9.21 -32.24 24.30
C GLU A 91 -9.99 -32.99 25.41
N ARG A 92 -11.10 -32.43 25.87
CA ARG A 92 -11.97 -33.10 26.87
C ARG A 92 -12.53 -34.41 26.32
N LEU A 93 -12.92 -34.45 25.05
CA LEU A 93 -13.43 -35.65 24.40
C LEU A 93 -12.32 -36.71 24.25
N GLN A 94 -11.12 -36.31 23.85
CA GLN A 94 -9.95 -37.20 23.76
C GLN A 94 -9.62 -37.83 25.11
N ARG A 95 -9.53 -37.05 26.19
CA ARG A 95 -9.30 -37.59 27.54
C ARG A 95 -10.36 -38.60 27.97
N ARG A 96 -11.63 -38.39 27.60
CA ARG A 96 -12.71 -39.35 27.87
C ARG A 96 -12.54 -40.64 27.08
N ALA A 97 -12.21 -40.53 25.78
CA ALA A 97 -11.94 -41.68 24.92
C ALA A 97 -10.73 -42.51 25.42
N GLU A 98 -9.66 -41.84 25.87
CA GLU A 98 -8.49 -42.50 26.47
C GLU A 98 -8.85 -43.26 27.76
N ARG A 99 -9.65 -42.66 28.63
CA ARG A 99 -10.12 -43.34 29.86
C ARG A 99 -10.98 -44.55 29.54
N ALA A 100 -11.89 -44.42 28.57
CA ALA A 100 -12.74 -45.51 28.13
C ALA A 100 -11.90 -46.64 27.53
N SER A 101 -10.93 -46.34 26.67
CA SER A 101 -10.06 -47.35 26.07
C SER A 101 -9.17 -48.05 27.10
N ARG A 102 -8.61 -47.31 28.08
CA ARG A 102 -7.87 -47.92 29.20
C ARG A 102 -8.75 -48.85 30.04
N ARG A 103 -10.00 -48.45 30.33
CA ARG A 103 -10.96 -49.30 31.06
C ARG A 103 -11.29 -50.57 30.28
N ALA A 104 -11.54 -50.46 28.98
CA ALA A 104 -11.80 -51.61 28.11
C ALA A 104 -10.62 -52.59 28.10
N ARG A 105 -9.40 -52.09 27.89
CA ARG A 105 -8.18 -52.93 27.92
C ARG A 105 -8.00 -53.65 29.26
N ARG A 106 -8.26 -52.95 30.38
CA ARG A 106 -8.20 -53.56 31.72
C ARG A 106 -9.26 -54.65 31.93
N ALA A 107 -10.48 -54.43 31.43
CA ALA A 107 -11.55 -55.41 31.51
C ALA A 107 -11.21 -56.66 30.69
N LEU A 108 -10.69 -56.49 29.47
CA LEU A 108 -10.20 -57.59 28.64
C LEU A 108 -9.08 -58.36 29.31
N ALA A 109 -8.07 -57.68 29.86
CA ALA A 109 -6.97 -58.35 30.57
C ALA A 109 -7.47 -59.17 31.77
N ARG A 110 -8.44 -58.64 32.54
CA ARG A 110 -9.06 -59.39 33.64
C ARG A 110 -9.84 -60.60 33.15
N ALA A 111 -10.59 -60.48 32.06
CA ALA A 111 -11.34 -61.59 31.48
C ALA A 111 -10.44 -62.70 30.92
N VAL A 112 -9.22 -62.37 30.46
CA VAL A 112 -8.23 -63.35 30.00
C VAL A 112 -7.49 -64.04 31.15
N MET A 113 -7.35 -63.38 32.30
CA MET A 113 -6.65 -63.92 33.48
C MET A 113 -7.54 -64.77 34.40
N GLN A 114 -8.86 -64.78 34.16
CA GLN A 114 -9.84 -65.62 34.86
C GLN A 114 -9.99 -66.96 34.14
#